data_AF-M0GWU6-F1
#
_entry.id   AF-M0GWU6-F1
#
_cell.length_a   1.000
_cell.length_b   1.000
_cell.length_c   1.000
_cell.angle_alpha   90.00
_cell.angle_beta   90.00
_cell.angle_gamma   90.00
#
_symmetry.space_group_name_H-M   'P 1'
#
loop_
_entity.id
_entity.type
_entity.pdbx_description
1 polymer ?
#
loop_
_entity_poly.entity_id
_entity_poly.type
_entity_poly.pdbx_seq_one_letter_code
_entity_poly.pdbx_strand_id
1 'polypeptide(L)'
;MDEQGEYATKVAQRRFGSWNAALQEAGFDPHTRRNIPDEELLTELTRLRDELGHVPSTVDMREHGEITIYPYIRRYGSWKQAVEAAGMEYRGQPSGPEHPTWKGGYGDISYGPNWYRQRKRALERDGFECQMPGCPIDRETHRERWDRDLNVHHITPLGAFIDADGVLDYERSNRLENLITLCQRHHTMWEEFAPLQPDLR
;
A
#
# COMPACT_ATOMS: atom_id res chain seq x y z
N MET A 1 31.78 4.87 4.85
CA MET A 1 33.17 4.42 4.64
C MET A 1 33.73 4.87 3.30
N ASP A 2 33.02 4.73 2.18
CA ASP A 2 33.62 5.09 0.88
C ASP A 2 33.80 6.62 0.67
N GLU A 3 33.11 7.46 1.45
CA GLU A 3 33.30 8.93 1.44
C GLU A 3 34.06 9.49 2.67
N GLN A 4 34.20 8.73 3.76
CA GLN A 4 34.63 9.25 5.08
C GLN A 4 35.50 8.25 5.88
N GLY A 5 35.79 7.05 5.35
CA GLY A 5 36.54 6.01 6.05
C GLY A 5 37.89 5.74 5.42
N GLU A 6 38.90 5.41 6.23
CA GLU A 6 40.26 5.08 5.76
C GLU A 6 40.32 3.84 4.86
N TYR A 7 39.29 2.99 4.89
CA TYR A 7 39.23 1.75 4.11
C TYR A 7 37.92 1.62 3.34
N ALA A 8 38.04 1.14 2.10
CA ALA A 8 36.88 0.85 1.26
C ALA A 8 36.04 -0.30 1.84
N THR A 9 34.72 -0.24 1.66
CA THR A 9 33.75 -1.30 2.03
C THR A 9 34.16 -2.70 1.56
N LYS A 10 34.81 -2.79 0.39
CA LYS A 10 35.33 -4.04 -0.18
C LYS A 10 36.46 -4.68 0.64
N VAL A 11 37.24 -3.92 1.40
CA VAL A 11 38.32 -4.46 2.25
C VAL A 11 37.72 -5.25 3.42
N ALA A 12 36.70 -4.70 4.07
CA ALA A 12 35.96 -5.40 5.12
C ALA A 12 35.26 -6.66 4.59
N GLN A 13 34.60 -6.57 3.43
CA GLN A 13 33.94 -7.73 2.82
C GLN A 13 34.92 -8.88 2.48
N ARG A 14 36.12 -8.56 1.99
CA ARG A 14 37.15 -9.59 1.69
C ARG A 14 37.69 -10.25 2.95
N ARG A 15 37.87 -9.49 4.04
CA ARG A 15 38.47 -10.00 5.28
C ARG A 15 37.48 -10.81 6.11
N PHE A 16 36.22 -10.40 6.15
CA PHE A 16 35.18 -11.01 6.99
C PHE A 16 34.15 -11.81 6.19
N GLY A 17 34.31 -11.95 4.87
CA GLY A 17 33.41 -12.68 3.97
C GLY A 17 32.14 -11.91 3.59
N SER A 18 31.62 -11.04 4.46
CA SER A 18 30.53 -10.12 4.13
C SER A 18 30.55 -8.86 5.00
N TRP A 19 29.82 -7.83 4.58
CA TRP A 19 29.69 -6.60 5.36
C TRP A 19 28.97 -6.82 6.70
N ASN A 20 27.94 -7.68 6.72
CA ASN A 20 27.23 -8.05 7.94
C ASN A 20 28.12 -8.83 8.91
N ALA A 21 29.00 -9.71 8.40
CA ALA A 21 29.97 -10.41 9.24
C ALA A 21 31.00 -9.45 9.84
N ALA A 22 31.42 -8.42 9.08
CA ALA A 22 32.28 -7.37 9.61
C ALA A 22 31.58 -6.55 10.71
N LEU A 23 30.28 -6.27 10.57
CA LEU A 23 29.49 -5.60 11.62
C LEU A 23 29.38 -6.46 12.88
N GLN A 24 29.08 -7.75 12.74
CA GLN A 24 28.96 -8.69 13.87
C GLN A 24 30.26 -8.82 14.66
N GLU A 25 31.41 -9.00 13.98
CA GLU A 25 32.73 -9.04 14.64
C GLU A 25 33.10 -7.72 15.30
N ALA A 26 32.59 -6.60 14.78
CA ALA A 26 32.77 -5.28 15.36
C ALA A 26 31.76 -4.97 16.49
N GLY A 27 30.89 -5.92 16.87
CA GLY A 27 29.88 -5.75 17.91
C GLY A 27 28.68 -4.88 17.51
N PHE A 28 28.48 -4.67 16.20
CA PHE A 28 27.35 -3.93 15.66
C PHE A 28 26.30 -4.87 15.06
N ASP A 29 25.03 -4.51 15.22
CA ASP A 29 23.95 -5.26 14.59
C ASP A 29 23.98 -5.12 13.06
N PRO A 30 23.87 -6.23 12.31
CA PRO A 30 23.83 -6.16 10.86
C PRO A 30 22.61 -5.36 10.39
N HIS A 31 22.83 -4.47 9.42
CA HIS A 31 21.78 -3.58 8.88
C HIS A 31 20.60 -4.33 8.22
N THR A 32 20.75 -5.63 7.95
CA THR A 32 19.66 -6.50 7.53
C THR A 32 19.90 -7.88 8.12
N ARG A 33 19.16 -8.22 9.18
CA ARG A 33 19.08 -9.59 9.70
C ARG A 33 18.38 -10.45 8.66
N ARG A 34 19.16 -11.33 8.00
CA ARG A 34 18.64 -12.31 7.04
C ARG A 34 18.29 -13.59 7.80
N ASN A 35 17.28 -14.32 7.32
CA ASN A 35 16.79 -15.58 7.92
C ASN A 35 16.24 -15.43 9.35
N ILE A 36 15.41 -14.42 9.58
CA ILE A 36 14.65 -14.29 10.83
C ILE A 36 13.73 -15.53 10.98
N PRO A 37 13.77 -16.25 12.11
CA PRO A 37 12.87 -17.37 12.40
C PRO A 37 11.41 -16.94 12.45
N ASP A 38 10.48 -17.86 12.14
CA ASP A 38 9.04 -17.57 12.22
C ASP A 38 8.62 -17.12 13.62
N GLU A 39 9.12 -17.81 14.64
CA GLU A 39 8.86 -17.49 16.03
C GLU A 39 9.25 -16.05 16.39
N GLU A 40 10.36 -15.55 15.86
CA GLU A 40 10.82 -14.18 16.12
C GLU A 40 9.91 -13.15 15.44
N LEU A 41 9.45 -13.43 14.22
CA LEU A 41 8.45 -12.59 13.53
C LEU A 41 7.14 -12.52 14.35
N LEU A 42 6.61 -13.68 14.76
CA LEU A 42 5.34 -13.72 15.50
C LEU A 42 5.46 -13.11 16.91
N THR A 43 6.62 -13.28 17.55
CA THR A 43 6.94 -12.64 18.84
C THR A 43 6.97 -11.13 18.71
N GLU A 44 7.59 -10.59 17.66
CA GLU A 44 7.63 -9.15 17.45
C GLU A 44 6.24 -8.55 17.18
N LEU A 45 5.40 -9.24 16.40
CA LEU A 45 4.00 -8.86 16.22
C LEU A 45 3.21 -8.84 17.54
N THR A 46 3.47 -9.83 18.40
CA THR A 46 2.84 -9.94 19.72
C THR A 46 3.34 -8.83 20.66
N ARG A 47 4.65 -8.56 20.66
CA ARG A 47 5.26 -7.48 21.45
C ARG A 47 4.65 -6.12 21.11
N LEU A 48 4.59 -5.80 19.80
CA LEU A 48 3.96 -4.56 19.32
C LEU A 48 2.49 -4.47 19.69
N ARG A 49 1.74 -5.57 19.59
CA ARG A 49 0.34 -5.58 20.03
C ARG A 49 0.22 -5.21 21.51
N ASP A 50 1.03 -5.83 22.35
CA ASP A 50 0.97 -5.66 23.80
C ASP A 50 1.42 -4.25 24.21
N GLU A 51 2.39 -3.66 23.49
CA GLU A 51 2.85 -2.29 23.70
C GLU A 51 1.81 -1.24 23.25
N LEU A 52 1.19 -1.43 22.09
CA LEU A 52 0.25 -0.47 21.50
C LEU A 52 -1.18 -0.64 22.02
N GLY A 53 -1.50 -1.80 22.61
CA GLY A 53 -2.85 -2.15 23.05
C GLY A 53 -3.83 -2.44 21.90
N HIS A 54 -3.33 -2.57 20.66
CA HIS A 54 -4.11 -2.93 19.49
C HIS A 54 -3.28 -3.77 18.51
N VAL A 55 -3.96 -4.46 17.58
CA VAL A 55 -3.28 -5.24 16.54
C VAL A 55 -2.43 -4.30 15.66
N PRO A 56 -1.13 -4.57 15.47
CA PRO A 56 -0.25 -3.69 14.71
C PRO A 56 -0.61 -3.62 13.23
N SER A 57 -0.68 -2.41 12.70
CA SER A 57 -0.70 -2.12 11.28
C SER A 57 0.70 -2.19 10.67
N THR A 58 0.79 -2.11 9.34
CA THR A 58 2.09 -1.98 8.65
C THR A 58 2.81 -0.67 9.00
N VAL A 59 2.08 0.36 9.40
CA VAL A 59 2.63 1.65 9.86
C VAL A 59 3.24 1.47 11.24
N ASP A 60 2.51 0.85 12.16
CA ASP A 60 3.00 0.56 13.51
C ASP A 60 4.29 -0.27 13.47
N MET A 61 4.34 -1.29 12.61
CA MET A 61 5.56 -2.10 12.43
C MET A 61 6.72 -1.28 11.81
N ARG A 62 6.44 -0.25 11.00
CA ARG A 62 7.48 0.62 10.44
C ARG A 62 8.02 1.61 11.47
N GLU A 63 7.14 2.16 12.31
CA GLU A 63 7.47 3.23 13.26
C GLU A 63 8.01 2.69 14.59
N HIS A 64 7.48 1.55 15.04
CA HIS A 64 7.74 0.99 16.37
C HIS A 64 8.33 -0.43 16.32
N GLY A 65 8.39 -1.04 15.14
CA GLY A 65 8.87 -2.41 14.96
C GLY A 65 10.39 -2.49 14.83
N GLU A 66 10.95 -3.53 15.43
CA GLU A 66 12.36 -3.89 15.30
C GLU A 66 12.63 -4.64 13.99
N ILE A 67 11.58 -5.19 13.38
CA ILE A 67 11.65 -5.98 12.15
C ILE A 67 10.83 -5.31 11.07
N THR A 68 11.46 -5.02 9.92
CA THR A 68 10.74 -4.45 8.77
C THR A 68 9.58 -5.35 8.30
N ILE A 69 8.62 -4.80 7.55
CA ILE A 69 7.46 -5.54 7.04
C ILE A 69 7.80 -6.66 6.03
N TYR A 70 8.95 -6.59 5.37
CA TYR A 70 9.28 -7.47 4.24
C TYR A 70 9.44 -8.96 4.59
N PRO A 71 10.13 -9.35 5.67
CA PRO A 71 10.15 -10.72 6.18
C PRO A 71 8.76 -11.33 6.36
N TYR A 72 7.80 -10.59 6.91
CA TYR A 72 6.42 -11.05 7.11
C TYR A 72 5.72 -11.34 5.78
N ILE A 73 5.77 -10.39 4.85
CA ILE A 73 5.13 -10.55 3.53
C ILE A 73 5.74 -11.73 2.76
N ARG A 74 7.07 -11.87 2.78
CA ARG A 74 7.74 -13.00 2.10
C ARG A 74 7.39 -14.36 2.69
N ARG A 75 7.19 -14.43 4.00
CA ARG A 75 6.96 -15.69 4.71
C ARG A 75 5.49 -16.11 4.69
N TYR A 76 4.59 -15.17 4.91
CA TYR A 76 3.17 -15.44 5.08
C TYR A 76 2.32 -15.05 3.87
N GLY A 77 2.89 -14.36 2.87
CA GLY A 77 2.22 -13.91 1.65
C GLY A 77 1.62 -12.52 1.75
N SER A 78 1.06 -12.15 2.91
CA SER A 78 0.49 -10.83 3.18
C SER A 78 0.59 -10.45 4.66
N TRP A 79 0.42 -9.16 4.95
CA TRP A 79 0.36 -8.68 6.34
C TRP A 79 -0.81 -9.28 7.11
N LYS A 80 -1.99 -9.36 6.48
CA LYS A 80 -3.17 -10.04 7.05
C LYS A 80 -2.83 -11.46 7.51
N GLN A 81 -2.22 -12.24 6.62
CA GLN A 81 -1.84 -13.63 6.92
C GLN A 81 -0.78 -13.72 8.03
N ALA A 82 0.15 -12.76 8.10
CA ALA A 82 1.13 -12.70 9.19
C ALA A 82 0.48 -12.41 10.55
N VAL A 83 -0.48 -11.48 10.59
CA VAL A 83 -1.26 -11.15 11.80
C VAL A 83 -2.13 -12.33 12.25
N GLU A 84 -2.79 -13.01 11.31
CA GLU A 84 -3.57 -14.22 11.58
C GLU A 84 -2.69 -15.37 12.07
N ALA A 85 -1.49 -15.54 11.49
CA ALA A 85 -0.50 -16.54 11.95
C ALA A 85 0.00 -16.27 13.39
N ALA A 86 -0.02 -15.01 13.83
CA ALA A 86 0.27 -14.64 15.21
C ALA A 86 -0.93 -14.84 16.17
N GLY A 87 -2.01 -15.46 15.69
CA GLY A 87 -3.21 -15.72 16.49
C GLY A 87 -4.04 -14.46 16.77
N MET A 88 -3.85 -13.39 16.01
CA MET A 88 -4.57 -12.13 16.14
C MET A 88 -5.62 -11.98 15.05
N GLU A 89 -6.75 -11.36 15.39
CA GLU A 89 -7.75 -10.99 14.39
C GLU A 89 -7.29 -9.75 13.61
N TYR A 90 -7.05 -9.91 12.31
CA TYR A 90 -6.69 -8.79 11.45
C TYR A 90 -7.88 -7.82 11.29
N ARG A 91 -7.83 -6.70 12.00
CA ARG A 91 -8.76 -5.59 11.83
C ARG A 91 -8.36 -4.75 10.61
N GLY A 92 -8.57 -5.29 9.41
CA GLY A 92 -8.49 -4.50 8.19
C GLY A 92 -9.49 -3.34 8.22
N GLN A 93 -9.31 -2.32 7.37
CA GLN A 93 -10.45 -1.48 7.01
C GLN A 93 -11.47 -2.39 6.30
N PRO A 94 -12.73 -2.45 6.75
CA PRO A 94 -13.67 -3.35 6.10
C PRO A 94 -13.85 -2.86 4.65
N SER A 95 -13.80 -3.80 3.72
CA SER A 95 -13.91 -3.55 2.29
C SER A 95 -14.75 -4.69 1.70
N GLY A 96 -15.50 -4.39 0.66
CA GLY A 96 -16.41 -5.39 0.08
C GLY A 96 -17.76 -5.51 0.81
N PRO A 97 -18.53 -6.57 0.50
CA PRO A 97 -19.94 -6.73 0.86
C PRO A 97 -20.31 -6.55 2.33
N GLU A 98 -19.37 -6.78 3.23
CA GLU A 98 -19.60 -6.77 4.67
C GLU A 98 -19.35 -5.38 5.30
N HIS A 99 -18.86 -4.38 4.55
CA HIS A 99 -18.71 -3.02 5.05
C HIS A 99 -20.07 -2.28 5.06
N PRO A 100 -20.51 -1.64 6.17
CA PRO A 100 -21.83 -1.01 6.30
C PRO A 100 -22.12 0.09 5.27
N THR A 101 -21.09 0.74 4.72
CA THR A 101 -21.21 1.75 3.66
C THR A 101 -20.94 1.21 2.25
N TRP A 102 -20.78 -0.09 2.10
CA TRP A 102 -20.54 -0.72 0.81
C TRP A 102 -21.80 -0.64 -0.07
N LYS A 103 -21.78 0.25 -1.06
CA LYS A 103 -22.86 0.42 -2.05
C LYS A 103 -22.73 -0.51 -3.26
N GLY A 104 -21.96 -1.59 -3.13
CA GLY A 104 -21.58 -2.45 -4.24
C GLY A 104 -20.20 -2.09 -4.78
N GLY A 105 -19.28 -3.04 -4.71
CA GLY A 105 -17.97 -3.04 -5.34
C GLY A 105 -17.82 -4.42 -5.95
N TYR A 106 -17.51 -4.45 -7.24
CA TYR A 106 -17.60 -5.68 -8.01
C TYR A 106 -16.51 -6.68 -7.58
N GLY A 107 -16.93 -7.76 -6.91
CA GLY A 107 -16.09 -8.91 -6.64
C GLY A 107 -15.51 -9.45 -7.95
N ASP A 108 -14.20 -9.62 -8.00
CA ASP A 108 -13.41 -10.19 -9.10
C ASP A 108 -13.66 -9.65 -10.53
N ILE A 109 -14.43 -8.56 -10.68
CA ILE A 109 -14.47 -7.82 -11.94
C ILE A 109 -13.19 -7.02 -11.99
N SER A 110 -12.14 -7.65 -12.51
CA SER A 110 -10.99 -6.92 -13.03
C SER A 110 -11.57 -5.80 -13.88
N TYR A 111 -11.13 -4.56 -13.68
CA TYR A 111 -11.56 -3.38 -14.44
C TYR A 111 -11.26 -3.50 -15.95
N GLY A 112 -11.11 -4.69 -16.50
CA GLY A 112 -10.70 -4.98 -17.85
C GLY A 112 -9.18 -5.02 -18.00
N PRO A 113 -8.67 -5.72 -19.02
CA PRO A 113 -7.25 -5.77 -19.33
C PRO A 113 -6.59 -4.40 -19.57
N ASN A 114 -7.36 -3.38 -19.97
CA ASN A 114 -6.83 -2.04 -20.28
C ASN A 114 -6.64 -1.16 -19.02
N TRP A 115 -7.11 -1.59 -17.84
CA TRP A 115 -7.14 -0.76 -16.65
C TRP A 115 -5.78 -0.19 -16.26
N TYR A 116 -4.75 -1.03 -16.17
CA TYR A 116 -3.41 -0.57 -15.77
C TYR A 116 -2.86 0.51 -16.71
N ARG A 117 -3.12 0.38 -18.02
CA ARG A 117 -2.74 1.38 -19.03
C ARG A 117 -3.54 2.67 -18.86
N GLN A 118 -4.86 2.58 -18.67
CA GLN A 118 -5.72 3.74 -18.54
C GLN A 118 -5.51 4.47 -17.21
N ARG A 119 -5.32 3.75 -16.10
CA ARG A 119 -4.94 4.29 -14.79
C ARG A 119 -3.64 5.09 -14.87
N LYS A 120 -2.61 4.54 -15.52
CA LYS A 120 -1.33 5.24 -15.71
C LYS A 120 -1.54 6.54 -16.50
N ARG A 121 -2.28 6.49 -17.60
CA ARG A 121 -2.59 7.67 -18.42
C ARG A 121 -3.41 8.72 -17.67
N ALA A 122 -4.34 8.32 -16.80
CA ALA A 122 -5.09 9.25 -15.96
C ALA A 122 -4.18 9.97 -14.96
N LEU A 123 -3.30 9.24 -14.26
CA LEU A 123 -2.31 9.83 -13.36
C LEU A 123 -1.37 10.81 -14.08
N GLU A 124 -0.89 10.44 -15.28
CA GLU A 124 -0.03 11.30 -16.10
C GLU A 124 -0.75 12.55 -16.60
N ARG A 125 -2.01 12.42 -17.06
CA ARG A 125 -2.87 13.55 -17.47
C ARG A 125 -3.06 14.53 -16.31
N ASP A 126 -3.26 14.00 -15.11
CA ASP A 126 -3.59 14.75 -13.90
C ASP A 126 -2.34 15.26 -13.17
N GLY A 127 -1.16 15.19 -13.79
CA GLY A 127 0.09 15.69 -13.22
C GLY A 127 0.53 14.96 -11.94
N PHE A 128 -0.04 13.79 -11.65
CA PHE A 128 0.11 13.10 -10.37
C PHE A 128 -0.36 13.92 -9.15
N GLU A 129 -1.43 14.69 -9.34
CA GLU A 129 -2.03 15.54 -8.31
C GLU A 129 -3.53 15.21 -8.11
N CYS A 130 -4.04 15.44 -6.90
CA CYS A 130 -5.47 15.35 -6.63
C CYS A 130 -6.22 16.42 -7.41
N GLN A 131 -7.14 16.03 -8.29
CA GLN A 131 -7.89 16.94 -9.16
C GLN A 131 -9.06 17.66 -8.46
N MET A 132 -9.13 17.60 -7.12
CA MET A 132 -10.13 18.39 -6.39
C MET A 132 -9.65 19.83 -6.28
N PRO A 133 -10.48 20.82 -6.65
CA PRO A 133 -10.12 22.22 -6.53
C PRO A 133 -9.64 22.58 -5.12
N GLY A 134 -8.50 23.26 -5.05
CA GLY A 134 -7.88 23.69 -3.80
C GLY A 134 -7.22 22.57 -2.97
N CYS A 135 -7.11 21.34 -3.49
CA CYS A 135 -6.39 20.28 -2.82
C CYS A 135 -4.89 20.34 -3.14
N PRO A 136 -4.00 20.50 -2.15
CA PRO A 136 -2.55 20.54 -2.39
C PRO A 136 -1.90 19.13 -2.40
N ILE A 137 -2.69 18.05 -2.40
CA ILE A 137 -2.15 16.70 -2.26
C ILE A 137 -1.67 16.19 -3.62
N ASP A 138 -0.35 16.11 -3.76
CA ASP A 138 0.33 15.40 -4.84
C ASP A 138 0.63 13.94 -4.46
N ARG A 139 1.25 13.20 -5.38
CA ARG A 139 1.62 11.80 -5.20
C ARG A 139 2.62 11.55 -4.07
N GLU A 140 3.60 12.43 -3.90
CA GLU A 140 4.64 12.28 -2.88
C GLU A 140 4.02 12.44 -1.50
N THR A 141 3.34 13.57 -1.27
CA THR A 141 2.56 13.85 -0.06
C THR A 141 1.54 12.74 0.21
N HIS A 142 0.90 12.22 -0.83
CA HIS A 142 -0.06 11.13 -0.68
C HIS A 142 0.59 9.84 -0.19
N ARG A 143 1.74 9.47 -0.75
CA ARG A 143 2.47 8.28 -0.34
C ARG A 143 3.01 8.40 1.08
N GLU A 144 3.50 9.56 1.46
CA GLU A 144 3.95 9.82 2.83
C GLU A 144 2.80 9.67 3.82
N ARG A 145 1.63 10.23 3.51
CA ARG A 145 0.50 10.28 4.45
C ARG A 145 -0.36 9.01 4.48
N TRP A 146 -0.44 8.25 3.39
CA TRP A 146 -1.33 7.09 3.27
C TRP A 146 -0.63 5.79 2.86
N ASP A 147 0.70 5.80 2.69
CA ASP A 147 1.53 4.65 2.29
C ASP A 147 1.02 3.93 1.03
N ARG A 148 0.40 4.69 0.12
CA ARG A 148 -0.13 4.20 -1.16
C ARG A 148 -0.14 5.30 -2.21
N ASP A 149 -0.26 4.87 -3.46
CA ASP A 149 -0.37 5.79 -4.59
C ASP A 149 -1.73 6.51 -4.61
N LEU A 150 -1.84 7.60 -5.38
CA LEU A 150 -3.12 8.29 -5.61
C LEU A 150 -4.17 7.31 -6.18
N ASN A 151 -5.43 7.57 -5.83
CA ASN A 151 -6.56 6.81 -6.34
C ASN A 151 -6.96 7.34 -7.72
N VAL A 152 -7.46 6.45 -8.57
CA VAL A 152 -8.11 6.83 -9.83
C VAL A 152 -9.55 6.34 -9.74
N HIS A 153 -10.48 7.27 -9.74
CA HIS A 153 -11.89 7.03 -9.53
C HIS A 153 -12.66 7.05 -10.85
N HIS A 154 -13.65 6.17 -10.99
CA HIS A 154 -14.61 6.22 -12.09
C HIS A 154 -15.68 7.27 -11.82
N ILE A 155 -15.73 8.31 -12.63
CA ILE A 155 -16.68 9.43 -12.48
C ILE A 155 -18.13 8.94 -12.62
N THR A 156 -18.40 8.17 -13.67
CA THR A 156 -19.63 7.41 -13.84
C THR A 156 -19.40 6.01 -13.26
N PRO A 157 -20.25 5.54 -12.32
CA PRO A 157 -20.09 4.23 -11.71
C PRO A 157 -20.09 3.09 -12.72
N LEU A 158 -19.33 2.03 -12.45
CA LEU A 158 -19.20 0.86 -13.34
C LEU A 158 -20.54 0.22 -13.72
N GLY A 159 -21.53 0.24 -12.82
CA GLY A 159 -22.86 -0.32 -13.10
C GLY A 159 -23.59 0.31 -14.28
N ALA A 160 -23.23 1.54 -14.67
CA ALA A 160 -23.77 2.18 -15.87
C ALA A 160 -23.18 1.62 -17.18
N PHE A 161 -22.15 0.78 -17.09
CA PHE A 161 -21.45 0.16 -18.23
C PHE A 161 -21.65 -1.36 -18.27
N ILE A 162 -22.53 -1.90 -17.43
CA ILE A 162 -22.88 -3.31 -17.42
C ILE A 162 -24.13 -3.51 -18.27
N ASP A 163 -24.07 -4.44 -19.21
CA ASP A 163 -25.21 -4.77 -20.06
C ASP A 163 -26.23 -5.70 -19.36
N ALA A 164 -27.29 -6.07 -20.08
CA ALA A 164 -28.36 -6.92 -19.55
C ALA A 164 -27.87 -8.33 -19.15
N ASP A 165 -26.76 -8.79 -19.73
CA ASP A 165 -26.15 -10.09 -19.45
C ASP A 165 -25.12 -10.02 -18.30
N GLY A 166 -24.93 -8.84 -17.70
CA GLY A 166 -23.98 -8.64 -16.60
C GLY A 166 -22.53 -8.43 -17.06
N VAL A 167 -22.29 -8.22 -18.36
CA VAL A 167 -20.96 -8.01 -18.93
C VAL A 167 -20.58 -6.53 -18.84
N LEU A 168 -19.41 -6.25 -18.27
CA LEU A 168 -18.86 -4.89 -18.17
C LEU A 168 -18.19 -4.48 -19.49
N ASP A 169 -18.65 -3.37 -20.08
CA ASP A 169 -17.92 -2.64 -21.11
C ASP A 169 -16.76 -1.85 -20.48
N TYR A 170 -15.67 -2.58 -20.19
CA TYR A 170 -14.49 -2.02 -19.54
C TYR A 170 -13.76 -0.98 -20.42
N GLU A 171 -13.89 -1.09 -21.74
CA GLU A 171 -13.26 -0.14 -22.66
C GLU A 171 -13.92 1.22 -22.56
N ARG A 172 -15.24 1.25 -22.46
CA ARG A 172 -16.00 2.47 -22.27
C ARG A 172 -15.89 2.99 -20.83
N SER A 173 -15.94 2.12 -19.82
CA SER A 173 -15.84 2.56 -18.42
C SER A 173 -14.48 3.18 -18.09
N ASN A 174 -13.39 2.67 -18.70
CA ASN A 174 -12.02 3.14 -18.43
C ASN A 174 -11.53 4.24 -19.37
N ARG A 175 -12.42 4.83 -20.18
CA ARG A 175 -12.08 6.01 -20.96
C ARG A 175 -11.57 7.12 -20.04
N LEU A 176 -10.57 7.88 -20.48
CA LEU A 176 -9.94 8.89 -19.63
C LEU A 176 -10.96 9.92 -19.15
N GLU A 177 -11.95 10.25 -19.98
CA GLU A 177 -13.03 11.18 -19.65
C GLU A 177 -13.90 10.68 -18.49
N ASN A 178 -13.87 9.39 -18.18
CA ASN A 178 -14.57 8.79 -17.06
C ASN A 178 -13.66 8.51 -15.85
N LEU A 179 -12.39 8.93 -15.89
CA LEU A 179 -11.42 8.70 -14.81
C LEU A 179 -10.94 10.03 -14.23
N ILE A 180 -10.79 10.09 -12.91
CA ILE A 180 -10.24 11.25 -12.19
C ILE A 180 -9.27 10.82 -11.09
N THR A 181 -8.13 11.50 -10.98
CA THR A 181 -7.13 11.25 -9.92
C THR A 181 -7.50 11.99 -8.64
N LEU A 182 -7.56 11.26 -7.51
CA LEU A 182 -7.97 11.79 -6.21
C LEU A 182 -7.07 11.28 -5.08
N CYS A 183 -6.86 12.11 -4.05
CA CYS A 183 -6.28 11.67 -2.78
C CYS A 183 -7.25 10.78 -2.00
N GLN A 184 -6.77 10.08 -0.97
CA GLN A 184 -7.59 9.20 -0.14
C GLN A 184 -8.85 9.90 0.41
N ARG A 185 -8.71 11.12 0.94
CA ARG A 185 -9.85 11.89 1.49
C ARG A 185 -10.92 12.19 0.43
N HIS A 186 -10.49 12.70 -0.73
CA HIS A 186 -11.43 13.09 -1.79
C HIS A 186 -11.97 11.88 -2.56
N HIS A 187 -11.22 10.79 -2.63
CA HIS A 187 -11.72 9.54 -3.17
C HIS A 187 -12.92 9.02 -2.37
N THR A 188 -12.78 8.95 -1.03
CA THR A 188 -13.88 8.54 -0.14
C THR A 188 -15.09 9.48 -0.25
N MET A 189 -14.85 10.79 -0.34
CA MET A 189 -15.93 11.76 -0.57
C MET A 189 -16.68 11.46 -1.89
N TRP A 190 -15.97 11.18 -2.98
CA TRP A 190 -16.59 10.86 -4.26
C TRP A 190 -17.39 9.55 -4.24
N GLU A 191 -16.91 8.52 -3.53
CA GLU A 191 -17.65 7.27 -3.33
C GLU A 191 -18.99 7.49 -2.62
N GLU A 192 -19.06 8.45 -1.69
CA GLU A 192 -20.30 8.77 -0.97
C GLU A 192 -21.33 9.48 -1.85
N PHE A 193 -20.89 10.42 -2.68
CA PHE A 193 -21.74 11.29 -3.49
C PHE A 193 -22.10 10.71 -4.87
N ALA A 194 -21.39 9.70 -5.37
CA ALA A 194 -21.71 9.08 -6.65
C ALA A 194 -23.20 8.67 -6.73
N PRO A 195 -23.93 9.06 -7.81
CA PRO A 195 -23.45 9.63 -9.08
C PRO A 195 -23.37 11.16 -9.14
N LEU A 196 -23.64 11.89 -8.05
CA LEU A 196 -23.57 13.34 -8.02
C LEU A 196 -22.10 13.80 -7.97
N GLN A 197 -21.70 14.60 -8.97
CA GLN A 197 -20.36 15.15 -9.05
C GLN A 197 -20.30 16.48 -8.29
N PRO A 198 -19.33 16.68 -7.37
CA PRO A 198 -19.03 18.00 -6.82
C PRO A 198 -18.68 18.98 -7.94
N ASP A 199 -19.00 20.25 -7.79
CA ASP A 199 -18.60 21.27 -8.76
C ASP A 199 -17.06 21.35 -8.79
N LEU A 200 -16.48 21.21 -9.99
CA LEU A 200 -15.05 21.24 -10.25
C LEU A 200 -14.58 22.61 -10.75
N ARG A 201 -15.46 23.63 -10.73
CA ARG A 201 -15.17 25.01 -11.17
C ARG A 201 -14.72 25.94 -10.05
#